data_AF-A0A419EL40-F1
#
_entry.id   AF-A0A419EL40-F1
#
_cell.length_a   1.000
_cell.length_b   1.000
_cell.length_c   1.000
_cell.angle_alpha   90.00
_cell.angle_beta   90.00
_cell.angle_gamma   90.00
#
_symmetry.space_group_name_H-M   'P 1'
#
loop_
_entity.id
_entity.type
_entity.pdbx_description
1 polymer ?
#
loop_
_entity_poly.entity_id
_entity_poly.type
_entity_poly.pdbx_seq_one_letter_code
_entity_poly.pdbx_strand_id
1 'polypeptide(L)'
;MRSYMKTVSKAQIDNFMSQKKIAIVGFSRNPKDFTRNLSKDLSVRGYELYPVNPNANEIEGKKCYSNVNSIEDEINAAMIFTKGETLSANLDEAVNKGIKNIWLNFDQKFSSDVITKIEKYEKQGTNVIHGFCPYMFIEDPQFFHKAHRFFKKLFGSFPG
;
A
#
# COMPACT_ATOMS: atom_id res chain seq x y z
N MET A 1 17.79 20.35 3.77
CA MET A 1 18.35 19.01 4.09
C MET A 1 17.48 17.97 3.40
N ARG A 2 17.91 17.43 2.25
CA ARG A 2 17.17 16.39 1.51
C ARG A 2 17.21 15.11 2.35
N SER A 3 16.05 14.69 2.87
CA SER A 3 15.93 13.47 3.68
C SER A 3 16.35 12.25 2.87
N TYR A 4 17.27 11.46 3.42
CA TYR A 4 17.90 10.29 2.80
C TYR A 4 16.96 9.07 2.87
N MET A 5 15.77 9.15 2.26
CA MET A 5 14.97 7.93 2.07
C MET A 5 15.57 7.11 0.94
N LYS A 6 15.83 5.83 1.22
CA LYS A 6 16.31 4.87 0.22
C LYS A 6 15.36 4.83 -0.97
N THR A 7 15.90 4.72 -2.18
CA THR A 7 15.11 4.54 -3.38
C THR A 7 14.46 3.16 -3.38
N VAL A 8 13.14 3.09 -3.61
CA VAL A 8 12.43 1.82 -3.80
C VAL A 8 12.81 1.24 -5.16
N SER A 9 13.24 -0.02 -5.18
CA SER A 9 13.62 -0.75 -6.39
C SER A 9 12.42 -1.41 -7.09
N LYS A 10 12.56 -1.74 -8.38
CA LYS A 10 11.56 -2.53 -9.11
C LYS A 10 11.29 -3.89 -8.42
N ALA A 11 12.34 -4.56 -7.93
CA ALA A 11 12.21 -5.85 -7.26
C ALA A 11 11.34 -5.79 -5.99
N GLN A 12 11.42 -4.69 -5.22
CA GLN A 12 10.54 -4.49 -4.07
C GLN A 12 9.06 -4.40 -4.48
N ILE A 13 8.80 -3.68 -5.58
CA ILE A 13 7.44 -3.52 -6.12
C ILE A 13 6.92 -4.84 -6.67
N ASP A 14 7.70 -5.55 -7.48
CA ASP A 14 7.33 -6.85 -8.02
C ASP A 14 7.04 -7.86 -6.89
N ASN A 15 7.88 -7.87 -5.84
CA ASN A 15 7.67 -8.71 -4.66
C ASN A 15 6.34 -8.40 -3.98
N PHE A 16 6.02 -7.13 -3.75
CA PHE A 16 4.72 -6.76 -3.19
C PHE A 16 3.57 -7.17 -4.11
N MET A 17 3.65 -6.89 -5.41
CA MET A 17 2.58 -7.18 -6.36
C MET A 17 2.32 -8.68 -6.53
N SER A 18 3.28 -9.54 -6.21
CA SER A 18 3.11 -11.00 -6.17
C SER A 18 2.20 -11.48 -5.01
N GLN A 19 1.99 -10.66 -3.97
CA GLN A 19 1.20 -11.02 -2.80
C GLN A 19 -0.30 -10.92 -3.12
N LYS A 20 -1.04 -12.04 -3.02
CA LYS A 20 -2.47 -12.07 -3.37
C LYS A 20 -3.42 -11.68 -2.25
N LYS A 21 -3.01 -11.86 -0.99
CA LYS A 21 -3.78 -11.47 0.20
C LYS A 21 -3.27 -10.16 0.76
N ILE A 22 -4.05 -9.09 0.69
CA ILE A 22 -3.61 -7.73 1.04
C ILE A 22 -4.59 -7.07 2.00
N ALA A 23 -4.09 -6.61 3.15
CA ALA A 23 -4.84 -5.68 3.99
C ALA A 23 -4.83 -4.26 3.39
N ILE A 24 -6.00 -3.62 3.28
CA ILE A 24 -6.11 -2.23 2.85
C ILE A 24 -6.50 -1.39 4.07
N VAL A 25 -5.49 -0.75 4.67
CA VAL A 25 -5.63 0.05 5.88
C VAL A 25 -5.97 1.49 5.56
N GLY A 26 -6.98 2.03 6.24
CA GLY A 26 -7.59 3.31 5.89
C GLY A 26 -8.65 3.17 4.80
N PHE A 27 -9.32 2.02 4.72
CA PHE A 27 -10.35 1.76 3.72
C PHE A 27 -11.57 2.66 3.92
N SER A 28 -11.96 3.40 2.88
CA SER A 28 -12.95 4.47 3.02
C SER A 28 -14.40 3.99 2.91
N ARG A 29 -15.29 4.57 3.72
CA ARG A 29 -16.75 4.38 3.59
C ARG A 29 -17.31 5.07 2.33
N ASN A 30 -16.64 6.10 1.82
CA ASN A 30 -17.07 6.81 0.62
C ASN A 30 -16.80 5.97 -0.63
N PRO A 31 -17.83 5.57 -1.41
CA PRO A 31 -17.66 4.71 -2.59
C PRO A 31 -16.83 5.31 -3.72
N LYS A 32 -16.62 6.64 -3.73
CA LYS A 32 -15.80 7.34 -4.73
C LYS A 32 -14.32 7.47 -4.32
N ASP A 33 -13.95 6.99 -3.14
CA ASP A 33 -12.60 7.09 -2.61
C ASP A 33 -11.59 6.23 -3.39
N PHE A 34 -10.34 6.67 -3.41
CA PHE A 34 -9.23 5.95 -4.05
C PHE A 34 -9.14 4.48 -3.59
N THR A 35 -9.24 4.24 -2.29
CA THR A 35 -9.13 2.88 -1.71
C THR A 35 -10.24 1.95 -2.21
N ARG A 36 -11.40 2.51 -2.57
CA ARG A 36 -12.56 1.75 -3.08
C ARG A 36 -12.38 1.34 -4.52
N ASN A 37 -11.93 2.26 -5.37
CA ASN A 37 -11.63 1.94 -6.76
C ASN A 37 -10.48 0.95 -6.86
N LEU A 38 -9.39 1.20 -6.10
CA LEU A 38 -8.24 0.31 -6.05
C LEU A 38 -8.62 -1.10 -5.61
N SER A 39 -9.47 -1.21 -4.58
CA SER A 39 -9.92 -2.51 -4.08
C SER A 39 -10.77 -3.26 -5.11
N LYS A 40 -11.66 -2.57 -5.83
CA LYS A 40 -12.45 -3.18 -6.90
C LYS A 40 -11.54 -3.70 -8.02
N ASP A 41 -10.60 -2.89 -8.48
CA ASP A 41 -9.70 -3.25 -9.58
C ASP A 41 -8.76 -4.41 -9.22
N LEU A 42 -8.22 -4.41 -8.00
CA LEU A 42 -7.40 -5.52 -7.50
C LEU A 42 -8.24 -6.79 -7.33
N SER A 43 -9.48 -6.68 -6.83
CA SER A 43 -10.37 -7.85 -6.69
C SER A 43 -10.65 -8.53 -8.03
N VAL A 44 -10.92 -7.76 -9.09
CA VAL A 44 -11.13 -8.28 -10.46
C VAL A 44 -9.88 -9.01 -10.99
N ARG A 45 -8.70 -8.66 -10.49
CA ARG A 45 -7.40 -9.26 -10.85
C ARG A 45 -7.00 -10.43 -9.93
N GLY A 46 -7.95 -10.94 -9.14
CA GLY A 46 -7.76 -12.11 -8.29
C GLY A 46 -6.98 -11.85 -7.00
N TYR A 47 -6.93 -10.60 -6.53
CA TYR A 47 -6.44 -10.30 -5.18
C TYR A 47 -7.57 -10.49 -4.17
N GLU A 48 -7.23 -11.08 -3.03
CA GLU A 48 -8.08 -11.17 -1.86
C GLU A 48 -7.75 -10.01 -0.92
N LEU A 49 -8.75 -9.17 -0.63
CA LEU A 49 -8.54 -7.90 0.04
C LEU A 49 -9.26 -7.86 1.38
N TYR A 50 -8.53 -7.39 2.38
CA TYR A 50 -9.00 -7.28 3.76
C TYR A 50 -9.14 -5.80 4.11
N PRO A 51 -10.34 -5.21 3.99
CA PRO A 51 -10.53 -3.80 4.27
C PRO A 51 -10.42 -3.54 5.78
N VAL A 52 -9.60 -2.55 6.16
CA VAL A 52 -9.38 -2.17 7.56
C VAL A 52 -9.80 -0.72 7.78
N ASN A 53 -10.81 -0.53 8.64
CA ASN A 53 -11.31 0.76 9.09
C ASN A 53 -11.94 0.63 10.50
N PRO A 54 -11.40 1.27 11.54
CA PRO A 54 -11.95 1.19 12.91
C PRO A 54 -13.36 1.77 13.05
N ASN A 55 -13.84 2.54 12.07
CA ASN A 55 -15.14 3.21 12.09
C ASN A 55 -16.20 2.51 11.21
N ALA A 56 -15.93 1.28 10.77
CA ALA A 56 -16.86 0.47 9.99
C ALA A 56 -16.66 -1.03 10.27
N ASN A 57 -17.74 -1.73 10.62
CA ASN A 57 -17.71 -3.19 10.75
C ASN A 57 -18.02 -3.89 9.41
N GLU A 58 -18.67 -3.19 8.49
CA GLU A 58 -19.09 -3.71 7.18
C GLU A 58 -19.13 -2.57 6.15
N ILE A 59 -18.69 -2.85 4.93
CA ILE A 59 -18.79 -1.94 3.77
C ILE A 59 -19.22 -2.76 2.55
N GLU A 60 -20.32 -2.35 1.88
CA GLU A 60 -20.88 -3.06 0.71
C GLU A 60 -21.15 -4.56 0.95
N GLY A 61 -21.72 -4.94 2.09
CA GLY A 61 -22.01 -6.35 2.38
C GLY A 61 -20.80 -7.17 2.81
N LYS A 62 -19.61 -6.56 2.90
CA LYS A 62 -18.35 -7.24 3.20
C LYS A 62 -17.80 -6.80 4.56
N LYS A 63 -17.32 -7.79 5.33
CA LYS A 63 -16.65 -7.58 6.62
C LYS A 63 -15.53 -6.54 6.47
N CYS A 64 -15.51 -5.56 7.37
CA CYS A 64 -14.43 -4.60 7.52
C CYS A 64 -13.82 -4.76 8.92
N TYR A 65 -12.51 -4.90 8.96
CA TYR A 65 -11.78 -5.14 10.20
C TYR A 65 -11.46 -3.82 10.88
N SER A 66 -11.51 -3.78 12.21
CA SER A 66 -11.21 -2.55 12.96
C SER A 66 -9.72 -2.22 12.93
N ASN A 67 -8.87 -3.24 12.84
CA ASN A 67 -7.41 -3.15 12.79
C ASN A 67 -6.84 -4.39 12.07
N VAL A 68 -5.56 -4.37 11.73
CA VAL A 68 -4.88 -5.45 10.99
C VAL A 68 -4.76 -6.70 11.86
N ASN A 69 -4.55 -6.53 13.17
CA ASN A 69 -4.47 -7.67 14.11
C ASN A 69 -5.74 -8.52 14.15
N SER A 70 -6.90 -7.93 13.89
CA SER A 70 -8.20 -8.61 13.88
C SER A 70 -8.43 -9.48 12.63
N ILE A 71 -7.51 -9.47 11.66
CA ILE A 71 -7.55 -10.36 10.50
C ILE A 71 -7.04 -11.73 10.93
N GLU A 72 -7.91 -12.73 10.93
CA GLU A 72 -7.57 -14.11 11.31
C GLU A 72 -6.73 -14.83 10.26
N ASP A 73 -6.92 -14.48 8.99
CA ASP A 73 -6.15 -15.06 7.89
C ASP A 73 -4.67 -14.67 7.96
N GLU A 74 -3.81 -15.61 7.57
CA GLU A 74 -2.39 -15.34 7.35
C GLU A 74 -2.23 -14.43 6.13
N ILE A 75 -1.83 -13.19 6.41
CA ILE A 75 -1.53 -12.18 5.39
C ILE A 75 -0.10 -11.68 5.56
N ASN A 76 0.58 -11.49 4.44
CA ASN A 76 1.97 -11.00 4.42
C ASN A 76 2.12 -9.65 3.69
N ALA A 77 1.01 -9.03 3.29
CA ALA A 77 1.00 -7.74 2.62
C ALA A 77 -0.06 -6.78 3.17
N ALA A 78 0.31 -5.49 3.27
CA ALA A 78 -0.60 -4.41 3.60
C ALA A 78 -0.34 -3.15 2.77
N MET A 79 -1.40 -2.51 2.29
CA MET A 79 -1.38 -1.13 1.81
C MET A 79 -1.95 -0.21 2.89
N ILE A 80 -1.20 0.81 3.30
CA ILE A 80 -1.57 1.74 4.38
C ILE A 80 -1.80 3.13 3.80
N PHE A 81 -3.07 3.51 3.67
CA PHE A 81 -3.50 4.78 3.08
C PHE A 81 -3.77 5.89 4.11
N THR A 82 -3.57 5.64 5.40
CA THR A 82 -3.66 6.66 6.45
C THR A 82 -2.50 7.68 6.36
N LYS A 83 -2.58 8.75 7.15
CA LYS A 83 -1.58 9.82 7.18
C LYS A 83 -1.11 10.13 8.61
N GLY A 84 0.00 10.84 8.75
CA GLY A 84 0.49 11.35 10.04
C GLY A 84 0.71 10.26 11.10
N GLU A 85 0.32 10.55 12.34
CA GLU A 85 0.46 9.62 13.49
C GLU A 85 -0.30 8.31 13.28
N THR A 86 -1.47 8.33 12.65
CA THR A 86 -2.22 7.11 12.34
C THR A 86 -1.45 6.19 11.40
N LEU A 87 -0.71 6.72 10.42
CA LEU A 87 0.18 5.91 9.58
C LEU A 87 1.32 5.30 10.41
N SER A 88 1.93 6.09 11.29
CA SER A 88 2.99 5.62 12.19
C SER A 88 2.53 4.45 13.07
N ALA A 89 1.32 4.51 13.62
CA ALA A 89 0.73 3.44 14.42
C ALA A 89 0.39 2.20 13.58
N ASN A 90 -0.25 2.40 12.41
CA ASN A 90 -0.60 1.29 11.51
C ASN A 90 0.62 0.56 10.96
N LEU A 91 1.74 1.27 10.74
CA LEU A 91 3.00 0.67 10.32
C LEU A 91 3.55 -0.26 11.40
N ASP A 92 3.59 0.18 12.65
CA ASP A 92 4.01 -0.67 13.78
C ASP A 92 3.11 -1.89 13.91
N GLU A 93 1.79 -1.68 13.83
CA GLU A 93 0.82 -2.76 13.95
C GLU A 93 1.01 -3.82 12.86
N ALA A 94 1.15 -3.41 11.60
CA ALA A 94 1.39 -4.33 10.49
C ALA A 94 2.69 -5.14 10.68
N VAL A 95 3.79 -4.48 11.04
CA VAL A 95 5.07 -5.16 11.29
C VAL A 95 4.99 -6.12 12.46
N ASN A 96 4.33 -5.73 13.56
CA ASN A 96 4.16 -6.56 14.75
C ASN A 96 3.27 -7.78 14.50
N LYS A 97 2.28 -7.68 13.61
CA LYS A 97 1.51 -8.83 13.12
C LYS A 97 2.36 -9.81 12.31
N GLY A 98 3.51 -9.37 11.81
CA GLY A 98 4.43 -10.16 10.99
C GLY A 98 4.33 -9.87 9.49
N ILE A 99 3.60 -8.84 9.07
CA ILE A 99 3.51 -8.44 7.65
C ILE A 99 4.88 -7.97 7.17
N LYS A 100 5.40 -8.60 6.12
CA LYS A 100 6.73 -8.28 5.56
C LYS A 100 6.70 -7.40 4.32
N ASN A 101 5.54 -7.20 3.68
CA ASN A 101 5.41 -6.35 2.49
C ASN A 101 4.41 -5.21 2.75
N ILE A 102 4.90 -3.98 2.83
CA ILE A 102 4.07 -2.82 3.20
C ILE A 102 4.18 -1.74 2.14
N TRP A 103 3.04 -1.24 1.66
CA TRP A 103 2.96 -0.12 0.73
C TRP A 103 2.32 1.09 1.41
N LEU A 104 3.06 2.16 1.58
CA LEU A 104 2.60 3.38 2.23
C LEU A 104 1.95 4.34 1.25
N ASN A 105 0.98 5.12 1.72
CA ASN A 105 0.35 6.18 0.94
C ASN A 105 1.39 7.08 0.26
N PHE A 106 1.24 7.27 -1.04
CA PHE A 106 2.18 7.99 -1.90
C PHE A 106 1.96 9.51 -1.88
N ASP A 107 0.78 9.96 -1.46
CA ASP A 107 0.39 11.37 -1.47
C ASP A 107 0.58 12.04 -0.10
N GLN A 108 1.79 11.94 0.45
CA GLN A 108 2.20 12.70 1.64
C GLN A 108 3.71 12.81 1.80
N LYS A 109 4.12 13.81 2.59
CA LYS A 109 5.46 13.85 3.19
C LYS A 109 5.41 13.05 4.50
N PHE A 110 6.47 12.30 4.76
CA PHE A 110 6.63 11.59 6.03
C PHE A 110 7.32 12.47 7.07
N SER A 111 6.87 12.37 8.33
CA SER A 111 7.59 12.95 9.46
C SER A 111 8.91 12.21 9.71
N SER A 112 9.84 12.84 10.42
CA SER A 112 11.12 12.23 10.80
C SER A 112 10.94 10.90 11.55
N ASP A 113 9.91 10.78 12.38
CA ASP A 113 9.61 9.55 13.13
C ASP A 113 9.18 8.41 12.20
N VAL A 114 8.33 8.71 11.22
CA VAL A 114 7.91 7.72 10.22
C VAL A 114 9.10 7.29 9.37
N ILE A 115 9.98 8.22 8.97
CA ILE A 115 11.20 7.91 8.21
C ILE A 115 12.11 6.98 9.03
N THR A 116 12.33 7.30 10.31
CA THR A 116 13.15 6.48 11.23
C THR A 116 12.58 5.06 11.37
N LYS A 117 11.24 4.93 11.44
CA LYS A 117 10.57 3.63 11.48
C LYS A 117 10.74 2.84 10.18
N ILE A 118 10.58 3.48 9.03
CA ILE A 118 10.79 2.85 7.72
C ILE A 118 12.21 2.26 7.67
N GLU A 119 13.23 3.05 7.97
CA GLU A 119 14.63 2.61 7.96
C GLU A 119 14.88 1.45 8.94
N LYS A 120 14.30 1.53 10.15
CA LYS A 120 14.38 0.46 11.16
C LYS A 120 13.78 -0.85 10.62
N TYR A 121 12.58 -0.80 10.05
CA TYR A 121 11.88 -1.99 9.60
C TYR A 121 12.47 -2.59 8.32
N GLU A 122 13.00 -1.76 7.43
CA GLU A 122 13.78 -2.23 6.28
C GLU A 122 15.05 -2.97 6.72
N LYS A 123 15.78 -2.47 7.73
CA LYS A 123 16.95 -3.17 8.32
C LYS A 123 16.58 -4.51 8.95
N GLN A 124 15.33 -4.67 9.38
CA GLN A 124 14.77 -5.91 9.92
C GLN A 124 14.19 -6.84 8.84
N GLY A 125 14.34 -6.48 7.56
CA GLY A 125 13.91 -7.29 6.42
C GLY A 125 12.47 -7.04 5.96
N THR A 126 11.81 -5.98 6.43
CA THR A 126 10.49 -5.59 5.93
C THR A 126 10.65 -4.85 4.61
N ASN A 127 9.97 -5.28 3.56
CA ASN A 127 9.87 -4.57 2.31
C ASN A 127 8.89 -3.40 2.46
N VAL A 128 9.37 -2.16 2.45
CA VAL A 128 8.54 -0.97 2.56
C VAL A 128 8.59 -0.17 1.26
N ILE A 129 7.45 -0.03 0.59
CA ILE A 129 7.27 0.76 -0.63
C ILE A 129 6.63 2.10 -0.25
N HIS A 130 7.19 3.19 -0.77
CA HIS A 130 6.69 4.55 -0.54
C HIS A 130 6.89 5.44 -1.77
N GLY A 131 6.12 6.53 -1.87
CA GLY A 131 6.25 7.52 -2.95
C GLY A 131 5.71 7.09 -4.33
N PHE A 132 5.14 5.89 -4.42
CA PHE A 132 4.64 5.32 -5.67
C PHE A 132 3.15 4.99 -5.59
N CYS A 133 2.37 5.37 -6.60
CA CYS A 133 0.96 4.99 -6.70
C CYS A 133 0.84 3.54 -7.20
N PRO A 134 0.07 2.65 -6.52
CA PRO A 134 -0.10 1.26 -6.95
C PRO A 134 -0.57 1.08 -8.40
N TYR A 135 -1.42 1.97 -8.91
CA TYR A 135 -1.91 1.92 -10.31
C TYR A 135 -0.79 2.01 -11.36
N MET A 136 0.41 2.44 -11.01
CA MET A 136 1.54 2.41 -11.93
C MET A 136 2.07 1.00 -12.20
N PHE A 137 1.71 0.02 -11.35
CA PHE A 137 2.30 -1.32 -11.32
C PHE A 137 1.27 -2.45 -11.37
N ILE A 138 -0.02 -2.11 -11.33
CA ILE A 138 -1.09 -3.06 -11.61
C ILE A 138 -1.02 -3.36 -13.11
N GLU A 139 -0.56 -4.56 -13.46
CA GLU A 139 -0.49 -5.02 -14.84
C GLU A 139 -1.87 -5.02 -15.47
N ASP A 140 -2.03 -4.35 -16.61
CA ASP A 140 -3.31 -4.16 -17.28
C ASP A 140 -3.38 -4.92 -18.60
N PRO A 141 -4.32 -5.89 -18.76
CA PRO A 141 -4.80 -6.29 -20.06
C PRO A 141 -6.11 -5.55 -20.34
N GLN A 142 -6.11 -4.20 -20.44
CA GLN A 142 -6.95 -3.42 -21.38
C GLN A 142 -6.79 -1.88 -21.28
N PHE A 143 -5.98 -1.36 -22.21
CA PHE A 143 -6.24 -0.16 -23.03
C PHE A 143 -5.98 1.26 -22.47
N PHE A 144 -5.88 1.53 -21.16
CA PHE A 144 -5.74 2.95 -20.69
C PHE A 144 -4.30 3.49 -20.50
N HIS A 145 -3.24 2.69 -20.71
CA HIS A 145 -1.88 3.09 -20.32
C HIS A 145 -0.89 3.41 -21.45
N LYS A 146 -1.25 3.20 -22.73
CA LYS A 146 -0.34 3.56 -23.85
C LYS A 146 -0.01 5.06 -23.89
N ALA A 147 -0.98 5.93 -23.59
CA ALA A 147 -0.76 7.38 -23.61
C ALA A 147 0.15 7.86 -22.46
N HIS A 148 -0.03 7.34 -21.24
CA HIS A 148 0.74 7.82 -20.09
C HIS A 148 2.16 7.25 -20.03
N ARG A 149 2.34 5.98 -20.43
CA ARG A 149 3.66 5.33 -20.47
C ARG A 149 4.56 5.92 -21.57
N PHE A 150 3.98 6.36 -22.69
CA PHE A 150 4.70 7.04 -23.77
C PHE A 150 5.19 8.44 -23.34
N PHE A 151 4.35 9.22 -22.66
CA PHE A 151 4.72 10.58 -22.22
C PHE A 151 5.69 10.62 -21.02
N LYS A 152 5.73 9.59 -20.16
CA LYS A 152 6.62 9.58 -18.97
C LYS A 152 7.95 8.85 -19.16
N LYS A 153 8.13 8.06 -20.23
CA LYS A 153 9.44 7.48 -20.59
C LYS A 153 10.46 8.56 -21.03
N LEU A 154 9.97 9.71 -21.48
CA LEU A 154 10.79 10.88 -21.84
C LEU A 154 11.26 11.70 -20.63
N PHE A 155 10.68 11.52 -19.43
CA PHE A 155 11.01 12.28 -18.22
C PHE A 155 11.33 11.36 -17.02
N GLY A 156 12.36 10.51 -17.17
CA GLY A 156 13.30 10.07 -16.13
C GLY A 156 12.84 9.76 -14.69
N SER A 157 11.63 9.25 -14.45
CA SER A 157 11.09 9.06 -13.08
C SER A 157 10.55 7.66 -12.78
N PHE A 158 11.08 6.64 -13.47
CA PHE A 158 10.84 5.24 -13.09
C PHE A 158 12.03 4.68 -12.29
N PRO A 159 11.78 3.77 -11.32
CA PRO A 159 12.84 2.95 -10.76
C PRO A 159 13.59 2.22 -11.88
N GLY A 160 14.91 2.30 -11.84
CA GLY A 160 15.80 1.46 -12.64
C GLY A 160 15.79 0.01 -12.17
#